data_AF-A0A233S2I0-F1
#
_entry.id   AF-A0A233S2I0-F1
#
_cell.length_a   1.000
_cell.length_b   1.000
_cell.length_c   1.000
_cell.angle_alpha   90.00
_cell.angle_beta   90.00
_cell.angle_gamma   90.00
#
_symmetry.space_group_name_H-M   'P 1'
#
loop_
_entity.id
_entity.type
_entity.pdbx_description
1 polymer ?
#
loop_
_entity_poly.entity_id
_entity_poly.type
_entity_poly.pdbx_seq_one_letter_code
_entity_poly.pdbx_strand_id
1 'polypeptide(L)'
;MANELLTVCLPPDAGPDLRAAVAAALAPYDMNGTHKPYQGEWDHWRIGCPGSEFMVVPGHEDDPRLIRDTEKFRGEVREWVPGLCDGGPRRLLDFGAMRARTDAVTADHLLTLEGAWAYDYTLDMDSYLDDLPPDTLLVRLRIHC
;
A
#
# COMPACT_ATOMS: atom_id res chain seq x y z
N MET A 1 -11.94 -3.23 17.44
CA MET A 1 -11.50 -3.56 16.08
C MET A 1 -11.61 -2.31 15.26
N ALA A 2 -10.50 -1.90 14.67
CA ALA A 2 -10.32 -0.64 13.98
C ALA A 2 -9.95 -0.91 12.52
N ASN A 3 -10.18 0.07 11.65
CA ASN A 3 -9.61 0.00 10.32
C ASN A 3 -8.34 0.81 10.32
N GLU A 4 -7.26 0.21 9.84
CA GLU A 4 -5.93 0.80 9.83
C GLU A 4 -5.40 0.82 8.39
N LEU A 5 -4.48 1.73 8.13
CA LEU A 5 -3.81 1.86 6.85
C LEU A 5 -2.54 1.01 6.88
N LEU A 6 -2.35 0.22 5.83
CA LEU A 6 -1.15 -0.57 5.61
C LEU A 6 -0.55 -0.22 4.26
N THR A 7 0.75 0.04 4.20
CA THR A 7 1.48 0.08 2.92
C THR A 7 2.18 -1.25 2.71
N VAL A 8 1.99 -1.88 1.56
CA VAL A 8 2.66 -3.13 1.20
C VAL A 8 3.68 -2.87 0.09
N CYS A 9 4.90 -3.34 0.30
CA CYS A 9 5.97 -3.35 -0.68
C CYS A 9 6.03 -4.71 -1.39
N LEU A 10 5.89 -4.70 -2.71
CA LEU A 10 5.90 -5.88 -3.57
C LEU A 10 6.99 -5.77 -4.63
N PRO A 11 7.49 -6.91 -5.13
CA PRO A 11 8.42 -6.91 -6.24
C PRO A 11 7.76 -6.36 -7.52
N PRO A 12 8.55 -5.81 -8.46
CA PRO A 12 8.05 -5.12 -9.66
C PRO A 12 7.18 -6.00 -10.59
N ASP A 13 7.37 -7.32 -10.53
CA ASP A 13 6.64 -8.32 -11.30
C ASP A 13 5.25 -8.64 -10.73
N ALA A 14 4.90 -8.11 -9.55
CA ALA A 14 3.59 -8.31 -8.93
C ALA A 14 2.45 -7.58 -9.65
N GLY A 15 2.73 -6.64 -10.57
CA GLY A 15 1.73 -5.80 -11.23
C GLY A 15 0.55 -6.55 -11.90
N PRO A 16 0.79 -7.58 -12.74
CA PRO A 16 -0.27 -8.31 -13.44
C PRO A 16 -1.24 -9.06 -12.51
N ASP A 17 -0.74 -9.60 -11.40
CA ASP A 17 -1.49 -10.41 -10.43
C ASP A 17 -1.52 -9.74 -9.04
N LEU A 18 -1.63 -8.41 -9.03
CA LEU A 18 -1.46 -7.58 -7.83
C LEU A 18 -2.24 -8.10 -6.62
N ARG A 19 -3.52 -8.42 -6.81
CA ARG A 19 -4.37 -8.87 -5.71
C ARG A 19 -3.91 -10.21 -5.13
N ALA A 20 -3.40 -11.11 -5.96
CA ALA A 20 -2.85 -12.38 -5.52
C ALA A 20 -1.49 -12.19 -4.82
N ALA A 21 -0.65 -11.28 -5.32
CA ALA A 21 0.62 -10.92 -4.68
C ALA A 21 0.39 -10.29 -3.29
N VAL A 22 -0.56 -9.36 -3.17
CA VAL A 22 -0.98 -8.80 -1.87
C VAL A 22 -1.50 -9.90 -0.94
N ALA A 23 -2.37 -10.78 -1.44
CA ALA A 23 -2.91 -11.88 -0.64
C ALA A 23 -1.79 -12.80 -0.12
N ALA A 24 -0.81 -13.14 -0.96
CA ALA A 24 0.32 -13.97 -0.59
C ALA A 24 1.22 -13.29 0.45
N ALA A 25 1.49 -11.99 0.29
CA ALA A 25 2.30 -11.20 1.23
C ALA A 25 1.62 -11.09 2.61
N LEU A 26 0.29 -10.94 2.63
CA LEU A 26 -0.49 -10.79 3.86
C LEU A 26 -0.82 -12.12 4.55
N ALA A 27 -0.84 -13.24 3.82
CA ALA A 27 -1.26 -14.55 4.33
C ALA A 27 -0.62 -14.98 5.67
N PRO A 28 0.67 -14.70 5.96
CA PRO A 28 1.29 -15.01 7.25
C PRO A 28 0.73 -14.23 8.44
N TYR A 29 -0.10 -13.20 8.20
CA TYR A 29 -0.67 -12.31 9.22
C TYR A 29 -2.21 -12.40 9.27
N ASP A 30 -2.83 -13.30 8.50
CA ASP A 30 -4.29 -13.54 8.52
C ASP A 30 -4.76 -14.14 9.87
N MET A 31 -5.57 -13.41 10.63
CA MET A 31 -6.08 -13.88 11.92
C MET A 31 -7.06 -15.06 11.80
N ASN A 32 -7.68 -15.24 10.63
CA ASN A 32 -8.52 -16.38 10.32
C ASN A 32 -7.72 -17.55 9.73
N GLY A 33 -6.42 -17.34 9.49
CA GLY A 33 -5.51 -18.31 8.90
C GLY A 33 -5.11 -19.43 9.85
N THR A 34 -4.57 -20.50 9.28
CA THR A 34 -4.01 -21.66 10.03
C THR A 34 -2.48 -21.68 10.04
N HIS A 35 -1.85 -20.55 9.71
CA HIS A 35 -0.40 -20.43 9.57
C HIS A 35 0.33 -20.57 10.92
N LYS A 36 1.61 -20.99 10.87
CA LYS A 36 2.48 -21.10 12.06
C LYS A 36 3.86 -20.48 11.78
N PRO A 37 4.43 -19.69 12.70
CA PRO A 37 3.82 -19.21 13.95
C PRO A 37 2.65 -18.26 13.67
N TYR A 38 1.64 -18.27 14.54
CA TYR A 38 0.47 -17.40 14.39
C TYR A 38 0.88 -15.95 14.71
N GLN A 39 0.66 -15.04 13.76
CA GLN A 39 0.97 -13.60 13.92
C GLN A 39 -0.33 -12.79 14.02
N GLY A 40 -1.32 -13.07 13.15
CA GLY A 40 -2.72 -12.65 13.30
C GLY A 40 -2.97 -11.15 13.53
N GLU A 41 -2.82 -10.35 12.47
CA GLU A 41 -2.97 -8.88 12.48
C GLU A 41 -4.28 -8.39 11.83
N TRP A 42 -4.91 -9.17 10.95
CA TRP A 42 -6.08 -8.73 10.18
C TRP A 42 -7.08 -9.86 9.91
N ASP A 43 -8.39 -9.56 9.84
CA ASP A 43 -9.45 -10.48 9.33
C ASP A 43 -9.95 -10.13 7.92
N HIS A 44 -9.74 -8.90 7.48
CA HIS A 44 -10.16 -8.41 6.18
C HIS A 44 -9.24 -7.29 5.67
N TRP A 45 -9.05 -7.21 4.35
CA TRP A 45 -8.31 -6.12 3.72
C TRP A 45 -8.88 -5.74 2.36
N ARG A 46 -8.58 -4.53 1.91
CA ARG A 46 -8.90 -4.03 0.57
C ARG A 46 -7.81 -3.09 0.05
N ILE A 47 -7.71 -2.95 -1.27
CA ILE A 47 -6.84 -1.95 -1.89
C ILE A 47 -7.48 -0.58 -1.74
N GLY A 48 -6.65 0.41 -1.40
CA GLY A 48 -7.05 1.79 -1.28
C GLY A 48 -7.81 2.14 0.00
N CYS A 49 -7.59 3.38 0.43
CA CYS A 49 -8.40 4.06 1.42
C CYS A 49 -8.62 5.49 0.96
N PRO A 50 -9.88 5.91 0.72
CA PRO A 50 -10.17 7.29 0.32
C PRO A 50 -9.60 8.29 1.34
N GLY A 51 -8.87 9.31 0.86
CA GLY A 51 -8.17 10.28 1.71
C GLY A 51 -6.80 9.81 2.18
N SER A 52 -6.33 8.66 1.71
CA SER A 52 -5.00 8.12 1.97
C SER A 52 -4.37 7.64 0.66
N GLU A 53 -4.57 8.34 -0.44
CA GLU A 53 -3.93 8.04 -1.72
C GLU A 53 -2.47 8.50 -1.76
N PHE A 54 -1.65 7.89 -2.61
CA PHE A 54 -0.34 8.42 -2.95
C PHE A 54 -0.46 9.53 -3.99
N MET A 55 0.38 10.55 -3.86
CA MET A 55 0.60 11.54 -4.92
C MET A 55 1.50 10.96 -6.01
N VAL A 56 1.14 11.23 -7.25
CA VAL A 56 1.91 10.84 -8.44
C VAL A 56 2.88 11.96 -8.81
N VAL A 57 4.08 11.61 -9.25
CA VAL A 57 5.05 12.56 -9.80
C VAL A 57 4.43 13.32 -10.99
N PRO A 58 4.51 14.65 -11.04
CA PRO A 58 3.94 15.43 -12.14
C PRO A 58 4.42 14.96 -13.52
N GLY A 59 3.50 14.84 -14.47
CA GLY A 59 3.77 14.33 -15.82
C GLY A 59 3.66 12.80 -15.98
N HIS A 60 3.39 12.07 -14.89
CA HIS A 60 3.17 10.62 -14.89
C HIS A 60 1.73 10.22 -14.55
N GLU A 61 0.78 11.16 -14.57
CA GLU A 61 -0.59 10.96 -14.11
C GLU A 61 -1.35 9.87 -14.90
N ASP A 62 -0.96 9.63 -16.15
CA ASP A 62 -1.56 8.62 -17.03
C ASP A 62 -0.70 7.36 -17.19
N ASP A 63 0.34 7.17 -16.36
CA ASP A 63 1.19 5.97 -16.44
C ASP A 63 0.36 4.72 -16.10
N PRO A 64 0.30 3.71 -17.00
CA PRO A 64 -0.56 2.54 -16.83
C PRO A 64 -0.13 1.62 -15.68
N ARG A 65 1.04 1.86 -15.09
CA ARG A 65 1.55 1.10 -13.93
C ARG A 65 1.05 1.65 -12.60
N LEU A 66 0.35 2.78 -12.62
CA LEU A 66 -0.33 3.31 -11.44
C LEU A 66 -1.52 2.42 -11.10
N ILE A 67 -1.63 2.08 -9.82
CA ILE A 67 -2.72 1.30 -9.27
C ILE A 67 -3.81 2.26 -8.85
N ARG A 68 -4.98 2.07 -9.43
CA ARG A 68 -6.18 2.84 -9.17
C ARG A 68 -7.34 1.87 -9.04
N ASP A 69 -7.62 1.44 -7.82
CA ASP A 69 -8.73 0.50 -7.62
C ASP A 69 -10.05 1.16 -8.02
N THR A 70 -10.84 0.45 -8.83
CA THR A 70 -12.07 0.97 -9.41
C THR A 70 -13.29 0.69 -8.55
N GLU A 71 -13.18 -0.23 -7.58
CA GLU A 71 -14.31 -0.66 -6.75
C GLU A 71 -14.35 0.07 -5.40
N LYS A 72 -15.44 0.80 -5.11
CA LYS A 72 -15.77 1.20 -3.73
C LYS A 72 -16.42 0.06 -2.96
N PHE A 73 -16.47 0.19 -1.63
CA PHE A 73 -17.12 -0.68 -0.62
C PHE A 73 -18.59 -1.10 -0.88
N ARG A 74 -19.21 -0.68 -1.98
CA ARG A 74 -20.61 -1.00 -2.32
C ARG A 74 -20.85 -1.14 -3.84
N GLY A 75 -19.81 -1.41 -4.64
CA GLY A 75 -19.94 -1.58 -6.09
C GLY A 75 -20.12 -0.28 -6.88
N GLU A 76 -19.93 0.88 -6.22
CA GLU A 76 -19.85 2.16 -6.90
C GLU A 76 -18.46 2.35 -7.54
N VAL A 77 -18.42 2.90 -8.75
CA VAL A 77 -17.18 3.26 -9.43
C VAL A 77 -16.52 4.41 -8.66
N ARG A 78 -15.23 4.27 -8.36
CA ARG A 78 -14.43 5.36 -7.80
C ARG A 78 -14.01 6.32 -8.90
N GLU A 79 -14.41 7.59 -8.76
CA GLU A 79 -13.86 8.67 -9.57
C GLU A 79 -12.47 9.03 -9.06
N TRP A 80 -11.53 9.19 -9.99
CA TRP A 80 -10.12 9.44 -9.68
C TRP A 80 -9.78 10.91 -9.84
N VAL A 81 -9.20 11.49 -8.80
CA VAL A 81 -8.59 12.82 -8.87
C VAL A 81 -7.26 12.68 -9.63
N PRO A 82 -7.01 13.49 -10.68
CA PRO A 82 -5.73 13.49 -11.38
C PRO A 82 -4.56 13.69 -10.41
N GLY A 83 -3.49 12.93 -10.60
CA GLY A 83 -2.31 12.97 -9.74
C GLY A 83 -2.40 12.17 -8.44
N LEU A 84 -3.49 11.41 -8.21
CA LEU A 84 -3.59 10.46 -7.10
C LEU A 84 -3.67 8.99 -7.58
N CYS A 85 -3.21 8.07 -6.74
CA CYS A 85 -3.27 6.62 -6.96
C CYS A 85 -3.29 5.83 -5.63
N ASP A 86 -3.75 4.58 -5.64
CA ASP A 86 -3.65 3.67 -4.48
C ASP A 86 -2.27 3.01 -4.39
N GLY A 87 -1.47 3.09 -5.45
CA GLY A 87 -0.17 2.44 -5.51
C GLY A 87 0.52 2.59 -6.86
N GLY A 88 1.72 2.06 -6.95
CA GLY A 88 2.53 2.04 -8.16
C GLY A 88 4.01 1.86 -7.85
N PRO A 89 4.85 1.79 -8.89
CA PRO A 89 6.31 1.81 -8.74
C PRO A 89 6.76 3.03 -7.94
N ARG A 90 7.67 2.86 -6.97
CA ARG A 90 8.20 3.93 -6.10
C ARG A 90 8.51 5.21 -6.88
N ARG A 91 9.21 5.09 -8.01
CA ARG A 91 9.63 6.23 -8.84
C ARG A 91 8.51 7.08 -9.42
N LEU A 92 7.28 6.58 -9.42
CA LEU A 92 6.09 7.31 -9.87
C LEU A 92 5.36 8.00 -8.73
N LEU A 93 5.77 7.77 -7.48
CA LEU A 93 5.14 8.33 -6.28
C LEU A 93 5.97 9.50 -5.75
N ASP A 94 5.30 10.62 -5.47
CA ASP A 94 5.95 11.86 -5.02
C ASP A 94 5.95 11.96 -3.50
N PHE A 95 6.87 11.24 -2.86
CA PHE A 95 7.03 11.26 -1.39
C PHE A 95 7.42 12.66 -0.89
N GLY A 96 8.16 13.43 -1.68
CA GLY A 96 8.53 14.81 -1.35
C GLY A 96 7.31 15.72 -1.22
N ALA A 97 6.38 15.65 -2.18
CA ALA A 97 5.14 16.42 -2.15
C ALA A 97 4.22 16.01 -1.00
N MET A 98 4.12 14.71 -0.70
CA MET A 98 3.35 14.21 0.45
C MET A 98 3.88 14.77 1.78
N ARG A 99 5.20 14.68 2.02
CA ARG A 99 5.82 15.26 3.22
C ARG A 99 5.60 16.77 3.32
N ALA A 100 5.70 17.48 2.20
CA ALA A 100 5.52 18.93 2.16
C ALA A 100 4.08 19.37 2.52
N ARG A 101 3.08 18.51 2.31
CA ARG A 101 1.68 18.77 2.68
C ARG A 101 1.31 18.33 4.10
N THR A 102 2.27 17.84 4.89
CA THR A 102 2.02 17.14 6.17
C THR A 102 1.11 15.92 6.02
N ASP A 103 0.97 15.41 4.80
CA ASP A 103 0.34 14.13 4.55
C ASP A 103 1.33 13.05 5.00
N ALA A 104 0.87 12.07 5.78
CA ALA A 104 1.72 10.95 6.15
C ALA A 104 2.08 10.17 4.88
N VAL A 105 3.38 10.13 4.54
CA VAL A 105 3.91 9.20 3.52
C VAL A 105 3.65 7.78 3.99
N THR A 106 3.88 7.57 5.28
CA THR A 106 3.76 6.29 5.95
C THR A 106 2.32 6.03 6.37
N ALA A 107 1.93 4.78 6.27
CA ALA A 107 0.67 4.30 6.82
C ALA A 107 0.83 3.95 8.31
N ASP A 108 -0.23 3.47 8.96
CA ASP A 108 -0.15 2.99 10.35
C ASP A 108 0.81 1.79 10.46
N HIS A 109 0.87 1.00 9.38
CA HIS A 109 1.75 -0.17 9.24
C HIS A 109 2.46 -0.20 7.88
N LEU A 110 3.57 -0.92 7.83
CA LEU A 110 4.32 -1.21 6.61
C LEU A 110 4.62 -2.71 6.53
N LEU A 111 4.29 -3.36 5.41
CA LEU A 111 4.79 -4.68 5.06
C LEU A 111 5.96 -4.52 4.09
N THR A 112 7.16 -4.80 4.58
CA THR A 112 8.40 -4.61 3.82
C THR A 112 8.50 -5.61 2.66
N LEU A 113 9.39 -5.34 1.71
CA LEU A 113 9.64 -6.23 0.57
C LEU A 113 10.12 -7.63 1.03
N GLU A 114 10.76 -7.70 2.18
CA GLU A 114 11.24 -8.93 2.82
C GLU A 114 10.12 -9.70 3.53
N GLY A 115 8.89 -9.17 3.55
CA GLY A 115 7.72 -9.77 4.22
C GLY A 115 7.67 -9.52 5.72
N ALA A 116 8.43 -8.54 6.23
CA ALA A 116 8.37 -8.15 7.63
C ALA A 116 7.26 -7.12 7.86
N TRP A 117 6.40 -7.38 8.84
CA TRP A 117 5.45 -6.39 9.33
C TRP A 117 6.16 -5.41 10.25
N ALA A 118 6.10 -4.13 9.92
CA ALA A 118 6.70 -3.04 10.67
C ALA A 118 5.61 -2.08 11.15
N TYR A 119 5.74 -1.68 12.41
CA TYR A 119 4.98 -0.61 13.04
C TYR A 119 5.78 0.70 13.02
N ASP A 120 5.11 1.82 13.17
CA ASP A 120 5.71 3.15 13.14
C ASP A 120 6.83 3.38 14.17
N TYR A 121 6.80 2.69 15.30
CA TYR A 121 7.82 2.73 16.33
C TYR A 121 8.97 1.73 16.14
N THR A 122 8.87 0.81 15.17
CA THR A 122 9.86 -0.27 14.96
C THR A 122 10.87 0.03 13.87
N LEU A 123 10.52 0.90 12.93
CA LEU A 123 11.31 1.22 11.76
C LEU A 123 11.10 2.69 11.40
N ASP A 124 12.16 3.37 10.96
CA ASP A 124 12.01 4.60 10.20
C ASP A 124 11.44 4.24 8.81
N MET A 125 10.12 4.13 8.74
CA MET A 125 9.41 3.75 7.53
C MET A 125 9.67 4.74 6.40
N ASP A 126 9.84 6.03 6.71
CA ASP A 126 10.16 7.04 5.71
C ASP A 126 11.52 6.79 5.06
N SER A 127 12.55 6.51 5.86
CA SER A 127 13.87 6.14 5.36
C SER A 127 13.82 4.84 4.56
N TYR A 128 13.09 3.82 5.05
CA TYR A 128 12.95 2.56 4.32
C TYR A 128 12.32 2.77 2.94
N LEU A 129 11.21 3.51 2.88
CA LEU A 129 10.51 3.81 1.64
C LEU A 129 11.40 4.60 0.66
N ASP A 130 12.30 5.45 1.17
CA ASP A 130 13.26 6.21 0.36
C ASP A 130 14.36 5.37 -0.28
N ASP A 131 14.82 4.33 0.43
CA ASP A 131 15.89 3.43 -0.02
C ASP A 131 15.39 2.28 -0.90
N LEU A 132 14.06 2.13 -1.06
CA LEU A 132 13.49 1.11 -1.92
C LEU A 132 13.96 1.24 -3.38
N PRO A 133 14.18 0.11 -4.08
CA PRO A 133 14.38 0.11 -5.52
C PRO A 133 13.29 0.91 -6.25
N PRO A 134 13.63 1.64 -7.33
CA PRO A 134 12.71 2.58 -7.96
C PRO A 134 11.48 1.90 -8.61
N ASP A 135 11.60 0.62 -8.97
CA ASP A 135 10.51 -0.15 -9.55
C ASP A 135 9.77 -1.01 -8.51
N THR A 136 10.13 -0.96 -7.22
CA THR A 136 9.37 -1.60 -6.14
C THR A 136 7.93 -1.11 -6.19
N LEU A 137 6.98 -2.02 -6.18
CA LEU A 137 5.57 -1.72 -6.23
C LEU A 137 5.07 -1.43 -4.82
N LEU A 138 4.53 -0.25 -4.59
CA LEU A 138 3.89 0.11 -3.32
C LEU A 138 2.39 0.13 -3.49
N VAL A 139 1.66 -0.40 -2.52
CA VAL A 139 0.20 -0.41 -2.52
C VAL A 139 -0.30 -0.05 -1.14
N ARG A 140 -1.21 0.94 -1.07
CA ARG A 140 -1.95 1.23 0.15
C ARG A 140 -3.16 0.35 0.25
N LEU A 141 -3.32 -0.25 1.42
CA LEU A 141 -4.41 -1.11 1.79
C LEU A 141 -5.10 -0.54 3.01
N ARG A 142 -6.40 -0.80 3.12
CA ARG A 142 -7.13 -0.69 4.37
C ARG A 142 -7.30 -2.09 4.93
N ILE A 143 -6.80 -2.33 6.13
CA ILE A 143 -6.96 -3.57 6.87
C ILE A 143 -7.99 -3.39 7.99
N HIS A 144 -8.63 -4.47 8.41
CA HIS A 144 -9.47 -4.54 9.59
C HIS A 144 -8.83 -5.49 10.59
N CYS A 145 -8.59 -4.96 11.80
CA CYS A 145 -7.83 -5.57 12.89
C CYS A 145 -8.72 -5.76 14.13
#